data_AF-A0A0D1A6L4-F1
#
_entry.id   AF-A0A0D1A6L4-F1
#
_cell.length_a   1.000
_cell.length_b   1.000
_cell.length_c   1.000
_cell.angle_alpha   90.00
_cell.angle_beta   90.00
_cell.angle_gamma   90.00
#
_symmetry.space_group_name_H-M   'P 1'
#
loop_
_entity.id
_entity.type
_entity.pdbx_description
1 polymer ?
#
loop_
_entity_poly.entity_id
_entity_poly.type
_entity_poly.pdbx_seq_one_letter_code
_entity_poly.pdbx_strand_id
1 'polypeptide(L)'
;MFKDGIRQSDVQSWAGTYYYFDHATYLRVDNAYKKSNWGDYYLFGSDGRIQTQVQKWAGTYYYFDKKTYLKRTNAYLKSQWGGYYLFGSDGRIQTGVQKWAGSYYYFDKSTYLKRTNAYLKSQWGSWYLFKSSGKIASGWFTYGVSSYYFNPYTYLLEKTVSSKMSGQVYGWTIGDPMRPKITAVDISSYQSGLTQANYNTLKSLGVKTVIVKLTEGSSYNNPYAATQIKRAQSAGLNVAVYDYAKFSTTTAAASEAKYMITYLKKYGISKSVTVIADMEDTSTYSSNAANNLNKFWSTLSASGYTNHVVYTYVSYKYRDAVVLTVGKSKTWIAQYPYSPFVNTFWDSSYGAWQVSSQAYLPGYSGNIDVSVDYNGLLANM
;
A
#
# COMPACT_ATOMS: atom_id res chain seq x y z
N MET A 1 38.20 0.52 38.53
CA MET A 1 39.20 1.26 37.71
C MET A 1 40.18 1.94 38.66
N PHE A 2 41.46 2.04 38.30
CA PHE A 2 42.43 2.83 39.05
C PHE A 2 42.86 4.02 38.19
N LYS A 3 43.01 5.18 38.83
CA LYS A 3 43.63 6.37 38.25
C LYS A 3 44.65 6.87 39.25
N ASP A 4 45.91 6.96 38.81
CA ASP A 4 47.05 7.36 39.65
C ASP A 4 47.16 6.53 40.96
N GLY A 5 46.89 5.23 40.86
CA GLY A 5 46.92 4.31 42.00
C GLY A 5 45.67 4.32 42.90
N ILE A 6 44.68 5.18 42.64
CA ILE A 6 43.48 5.34 43.46
C ILE A 6 42.27 4.64 42.81
N ARG A 7 41.51 3.85 43.59
CA ARG A 7 40.26 3.23 43.13
C ARG A 7 39.23 4.31 42.83
N GLN A 8 38.63 4.23 41.65
CA GLN A 8 37.60 5.16 41.22
C GLN A 8 36.20 4.56 41.46
N SER A 9 35.25 5.41 41.84
CA SER A 9 33.81 5.11 41.99
C SER A 9 32.97 6.07 41.13
N ASP A 10 31.66 5.86 41.08
CA ASP A 10 30.70 6.66 40.30
C ASP A 10 30.92 6.55 38.78
N VAL A 11 30.37 7.47 37.99
CA VAL A 11 30.53 7.52 36.53
C VAL A 11 31.95 7.99 36.17
N GLN A 12 32.71 7.14 35.47
CA GLN A 12 34.10 7.36 35.08
C GLN A 12 34.27 7.25 33.58
N SER A 13 35.07 8.15 33.00
CA SER A 13 35.43 8.08 31.58
C SER A 13 36.62 7.15 31.36
N TRP A 14 36.47 6.21 30.43
CA TRP A 14 37.53 5.29 30.04
C TRP A 14 37.31 4.78 28.61
N ALA A 15 38.39 4.59 27.85
CA ALA A 15 38.35 4.07 26.47
C ALA A 15 37.31 4.75 25.56
N GLY A 16 37.18 6.07 25.67
CA GLY A 16 36.28 6.87 24.82
C GLY A 16 34.79 6.79 25.17
N THR A 17 34.43 6.23 26.33
CA THR A 17 33.05 6.16 26.83
C THR A 17 33.00 6.31 28.35
N TYR A 18 31.84 6.06 28.97
CA TYR A 18 31.65 6.14 30.41
C TYR A 18 31.14 4.81 30.99
N TYR A 19 31.56 4.54 32.23
CA TYR A 19 31.23 3.35 33.01
C TYR A 19 30.83 3.76 34.42
N TYR A 20 30.00 2.98 35.10
CA TYR A 20 29.66 3.21 36.50
C TYR A 20 30.39 2.22 37.42
N PHE A 21 31.00 2.73 38.50
CA PHE A 21 31.63 1.94 39.55
C PHE A 21 30.89 2.17 40.87
N ASP A 22 30.48 1.09 41.52
CA ASP A 22 29.73 1.15 42.78
C ASP A 22 30.52 1.86 43.90
N HIS A 23 29.84 2.69 44.70
CA HIS A 23 30.50 3.56 45.69
C HIS A 23 31.11 2.80 46.87
N ALA A 24 30.58 1.62 47.20
CA ALA A 24 31.08 0.83 48.33
C ALA A 24 32.12 -0.19 47.88
N THR A 25 31.81 -0.90 46.78
CA THR A 25 32.61 -2.05 46.33
C THR A 25 33.66 -1.67 45.29
N TYR A 26 33.53 -0.51 44.64
CA TYR A 26 34.39 -0.06 43.53
C TYR A 26 34.37 -1.00 42.31
N LEU A 27 33.41 -1.92 42.27
CA LEU A 27 33.19 -2.84 41.16
C LEU A 27 32.38 -2.16 40.05
N ARG A 28 32.67 -2.50 38.80
CA ARG A 28 31.92 -2.01 37.64
C ARG A 28 30.50 -2.57 37.69
N VAL A 29 29.51 -1.73 37.40
CA VAL A 29 28.12 -2.15 37.29
C VAL A 29 27.70 -2.16 35.82
N ASP A 30 27.15 -3.30 35.40
CA ASP A 30 26.63 -3.52 34.05
C ASP A 30 25.11 -3.70 34.08
N ASN A 31 24.45 -3.49 32.94
CA ASN A 31 22.99 -3.69 32.76
C ASN A 31 22.12 -2.93 33.78
N ALA A 32 22.53 -1.72 34.19
CA ALA A 32 21.87 -1.01 35.28
C ALA A 32 21.57 0.45 34.93
N TYR A 33 20.47 0.96 35.50
CA TYR A 33 20.15 2.38 35.52
C TYR A 33 20.56 2.95 36.89
N LYS A 34 21.60 3.77 36.94
CA LYS A 34 22.27 4.18 38.18
C LYS A 34 22.28 5.69 38.34
N LYS A 35 22.11 6.13 39.59
CA LYS A 35 22.23 7.53 40.01
C LYS A 35 23.69 7.86 40.26
N SER A 36 24.17 8.93 39.67
CA SER A 36 25.46 9.54 39.95
C SER A 36 25.43 10.37 41.24
N ASN A 37 26.59 10.75 41.78
CA ASN A 37 26.65 11.61 42.96
C ASN A 37 26.08 13.02 42.71
N TRP A 38 26.12 13.51 41.47
CA TRP A 38 25.52 14.80 41.09
C TRP A 38 24.00 14.73 40.84
N GLY A 39 23.39 13.56 41.04
CA GLY A 39 21.94 13.41 41.09
C GLY A 39 21.28 12.87 39.83
N ASP A 40 21.99 12.90 38.69
CA ASP A 40 21.50 12.42 37.42
C ASP A 40 21.59 10.90 37.30
N TYR A 41 20.73 10.34 36.46
CA TYR A 41 20.68 8.90 36.22
C TYR A 41 21.07 8.55 34.79
N TYR A 42 21.83 7.46 34.67
CA TYR A 42 22.38 6.98 33.40
C TYR A 42 22.15 5.48 33.26
N LEU A 43 21.91 5.02 32.02
CA LEU A 43 21.78 3.61 31.70
C LEU A 43 23.11 3.05 31.22
N PHE A 44 23.53 1.92 31.79
CA PHE A 44 24.73 1.18 31.41
C PHE A 44 24.34 -0.18 30.82
N GLY A 45 24.95 -0.54 29.70
CA GLY A 45 24.67 -1.78 28.97
C GLY A 45 25.38 -3.00 29.55
N SER A 46 25.28 -4.12 28.85
CA SER A 46 25.86 -5.41 29.30
C SER A 46 27.38 -5.43 29.31
N ASP A 47 28.02 -4.58 28.54
CA ASP A 47 29.47 -4.36 28.57
C ASP A 47 29.89 -3.24 29.54
N GLY A 48 28.94 -2.72 30.32
CA GLY A 48 29.14 -1.63 31.28
C GLY A 48 29.19 -0.24 30.67
N ARG A 49 29.08 -0.10 29.34
CA ARG A 49 29.15 1.21 28.68
C ARG A 49 27.85 1.99 28.83
N ILE A 50 27.97 3.29 29.04
CA ILE A 50 26.84 4.21 29.03
C ILE A 50 26.07 4.15 27.69
N GLN A 51 24.76 4.14 27.77
CA GLN A 51 23.88 3.99 26.62
C GLN A 51 23.31 5.33 26.16
N THR A 52 23.07 5.45 24.85
CA THR A 52 22.46 6.63 24.21
C THR A 52 21.41 6.24 23.19
N GLN A 53 20.59 7.21 22.77
CA GLN A 53 19.50 7.06 21.80
C GLN A 53 18.46 6.02 22.24
N VAL A 54 17.79 5.33 21.31
CA VAL A 54 16.72 4.39 21.66
C VAL A 54 17.32 3.08 22.16
N GLN A 55 16.94 2.67 23.37
CA GLN A 55 17.48 1.50 24.05
C GLN A 55 16.37 0.65 24.65
N LYS A 56 16.50 -0.68 24.48
CA LYS A 56 15.59 -1.63 25.11
C LYS A 56 16.06 -1.91 26.53
N TRP A 57 15.22 -1.59 27.51
CA TRP A 57 15.51 -1.75 28.93
C TRP A 57 14.20 -1.93 29.69
N ALA A 58 14.21 -2.67 30.80
CA ALA A 58 13.04 -2.90 31.66
C ALA A 58 11.75 -3.30 30.89
N GLY A 59 11.91 -4.19 29.91
CA GLY A 59 10.81 -4.74 29.11
C GLY A 59 10.26 -3.84 27.99
N THR A 60 10.79 -2.63 27.79
CA THR A 60 10.32 -1.70 26.74
C THR A 60 11.46 -0.83 26.20
N TYR A 61 11.16 0.21 25.42
CA TYR A 61 12.14 1.14 24.89
C TYR A 61 12.09 2.50 25.57
N TYR A 62 13.27 3.11 25.69
CA TYR A 62 13.52 4.43 26.26
C TYR A 62 14.48 5.20 25.36
N TYR A 63 14.48 6.53 25.45
CA TYR A 63 15.45 7.37 24.74
C TYR A 63 16.41 8.03 25.72
N PHE A 64 17.71 7.91 25.46
CA PHE A 64 18.76 8.60 26.19
C PHE A 64 19.43 9.64 25.30
N ASP A 65 19.60 10.86 25.77
CA ASP A 65 20.18 11.94 24.96
C ASP A 65 21.61 11.60 24.53
N LYS A 66 21.97 11.85 23.26
CA LYS A 66 23.31 11.51 22.75
C LYS A 66 24.42 12.37 23.37
N LYS A 67 24.09 13.59 23.82
CA LYS A 67 25.06 14.53 24.39
C LYS A 67 25.07 14.45 25.91
N THR A 68 23.90 14.43 26.53
CA THR A 68 23.80 14.46 28.00
C THR A 68 23.65 13.09 28.63
N TYR A 69 23.38 12.04 27.84
CA TYR A 69 23.13 10.66 28.31
C TYR A 69 21.89 10.50 29.21
N LEU A 70 21.13 11.58 29.43
CA LEU A 70 19.96 11.58 30.29
C LEU A 70 18.75 10.98 29.58
N LYS A 71 17.93 10.24 30.33
CA LYS A 71 16.65 9.71 29.85
C LYS A 71 15.72 10.88 29.48
N ARG A 72 15.19 10.87 28.26
CA ARG A 72 14.21 11.85 27.78
C ARG A 72 12.79 11.33 28.02
N THR A 73 11.90 12.21 28.44
CA THR A 73 10.48 11.94 28.68
C THR A 73 9.61 12.97 27.96
N ASN A 74 8.33 12.66 27.76
CA ASN A 74 7.34 13.53 27.09
C ASN A 74 7.81 14.10 25.74
N ALA A 75 8.49 13.29 24.93
CA ALA A 75 9.20 13.77 23.75
C ALA A 75 8.95 12.89 22.52
N TYR A 76 8.89 13.52 21.34
CA TYR A 76 8.84 12.85 20.04
C TYR A 76 10.20 12.98 19.36
N LEU A 77 10.96 11.88 19.32
CA LEU A 77 12.40 11.91 19.04
C LEU A 77 12.77 10.94 17.92
N LYS A 78 13.75 11.35 17.10
CA LYS A 78 14.30 10.53 16.02
C LYS A 78 15.26 9.48 16.60
N SER A 79 15.08 8.23 16.24
CA SER A 79 16.03 7.16 16.60
C SER A 79 17.24 7.14 15.68
N GLN A 80 18.23 6.36 16.08
CA GLN A 80 19.39 5.96 15.29
C GLN A 80 19.02 5.26 13.96
N TRP A 81 17.79 4.75 13.82
CA TRP A 81 17.31 4.06 12.61
C TRP A 81 16.53 4.98 11.66
N GLY A 82 16.42 6.27 11.98
CA GLY A 82 15.76 7.27 11.13
C GLY A 82 14.27 7.51 11.44
N GLY A 83 13.60 6.56 12.09
CA GLY A 83 12.21 6.68 12.54
C GLY A 83 12.04 7.63 13.73
N TYR A 84 10.83 8.12 13.95
CA TYR A 84 10.50 8.94 15.12
C TYR A 84 9.50 8.24 16.04
N TYR A 85 9.72 8.38 17.35
CA TYR A 85 8.99 7.66 18.38
C TYR A 85 8.55 8.61 19.49
N LEU A 86 7.37 8.38 20.04
CA LEU A 86 6.86 9.14 21.18
C LEU A 86 7.23 8.44 22.48
N PHE A 87 7.80 9.17 23.42
CA PHE A 87 8.12 8.71 24.76
C PHE A 87 7.26 9.47 25.78
N GLY A 88 6.63 8.71 26.69
CA GLY A 88 5.70 9.23 27.69
C GLY A 88 6.40 9.89 28.88
N SER A 89 5.61 10.24 29.89
CA SER A 89 6.10 10.93 31.10
C SER A 89 7.08 10.09 31.93
N ASP A 90 6.95 8.77 31.89
CA ASP A 90 7.89 7.83 32.52
C ASP A 90 9.11 7.50 31.63
N GLY A 91 9.12 8.01 30.40
CA GLY A 91 10.13 7.79 29.37
C GLY A 91 9.92 6.55 28.52
N ARG A 92 8.85 5.77 28.76
CA ARG A 92 8.55 4.58 27.94
C ARG A 92 8.03 4.99 26.57
N ILE A 93 8.44 4.24 25.55
CA ILE A 93 7.89 4.37 24.19
C ILE A 93 6.37 4.14 24.20
N GLN A 94 5.64 4.96 23.45
CA GLN A 94 4.19 4.95 23.41
C GLN A 94 3.66 4.26 22.15
N THR A 95 2.50 3.62 22.27
CA THR A 95 1.76 2.99 21.16
C THR A 95 0.26 3.29 21.28
N GLY A 96 -0.51 2.97 20.25
CA GLY A 96 -1.95 3.26 20.20
C GLY A 96 -2.25 4.75 20.01
N VAL A 97 -3.44 5.17 20.40
CA VAL A 97 -3.88 6.57 20.31
C VAL A 97 -3.30 7.36 21.48
N GLN A 98 -2.53 8.40 21.18
CA GLN A 98 -1.78 9.18 22.15
C GLN A 98 -2.00 10.68 21.98
N LYS A 99 -2.21 11.39 23.09
CA LYS A 99 -2.32 12.85 23.10
C LYS A 99 -0.93 13.47 23.07
N TRP A 100 -0.66 14.30 22.08
CA TRP A 100 0.61 15.00 21.94
C TRP A 100 0.41 16.32 21.19
N ALA A 101 1.14 17.37 21.54
CA ALA A 101 1.07 18.69 20.87
C ALA A 101 -0.36 19.17 20.51
N GLY A 102 -1.28 19.09 21.47
CA GLY A 102 -2.66 19.58 21.33
C GLY A 102 -3.59 18.72 20.46
N SER A 103 -3.19 17.52 20.04
CA SER A 103 -4.06 16.61 19.27
C SER A 103 -3.81 15.15 19.63
N TYR A 104 -4.52 14.23 18.97
CA TYR A 104 -4.29 12.80 19.09
C TYR A 104 -3.64 12.23 17.83
N TYR A 105 -2.74 11.29 18.03
CA TYR A 105 -1.98 10.60 16.99
C TYR A 105 -2.00 9.11 17.28
N TYR A 106 -1.87 8.28 16.24
CA TYR A 106 -1.73 6.83 16.44
C TYR A 106 -0.29 6.39 16.20
N PHE A 107 0.26 5.66 17.17
CA PHE A 107 1.56 5.00 17.07
C PHE A 107 1.34 3.49 16.95
N ASP A 108 1.84 2.91 15.88
CA ASP A 108 1.65 1.50 15.56
C ASP A 108 2.18 0.59 16.69
N LYS A 109 1.41 -0.43 17.07
CA LYS A 109 1.76 -1.26 18.24
C LYS A 109 3.00 -2.14 18.00
N SER A 110 3.30 -2.47 16.76
CA SER A 110 4.42 -3.35 16.40
C SER A 110 5.67 -2.54 16.06
N THR A 111 5.50 -1.48 15.28
CA THR A 111 6.61 -0.67 14.77
C THR A 111 6.87 0.58 15.59
N TYR A 112 5.95 0.97 16.48
CA TYR A 112 6.00 2.20 17.30
C TYR A 112 6.01 3.51 16.49
N LEU A 113 5.86 3.43 15.17
CA LEU A 113 5.88 4.59 14.29
C LEU A 113 4.52 5.26 14.22
N LYS A 114 4.52 6.59 14.11
CA LYS A 114 3.31 7.38 13.88
C LYS A 114 2.67 7.00 12.54
N ARG A 115 1.38 6.65 12.55
CA ARG A 115 0.59 6.38 11.34
C ARG A 115 -0.05 7.66 10.82
N THR A 116 -0.06 7.82 9.50
CA THR A 116 -0.69 8.94 8.77
C THR A 116 -1.56 8.38 7.65
N ASN A 117 -2.59 9.12 7.21
CA ASN A 117 -3.55 8.65 6.22
C ASN A 117 -4.09 7.25 6.56
N ALA A 118 -4.44 7.05 7.83
CA ALA A 118 -4.75 5.73 8.37
C ALA A 118 -6.16 5.71 8.96
N TYR A 119 -6.98 4.79 8.47
CA TYR A 119 -8.30 4.49 9.01
C TYR A 119 -8.21 3.24 9.89
N LEU A 120 -8.38 3.41 11.20
CA LEU A 120 -8.03 2.40 12.21
C LEU A 120 -9.20 2.12 13.14
N LYS A 121 -9.47 0.83 13.38
CA LYS A 121 -10.56 0.39 14.26
C LYS A 121 -10.25 0.77 15.70
N SER A 122 -11.21 1.38 16.37
CA SER A 122 -11.15 1.64 17.81
C SER A 122 -11.50 0.36 18.58
N GLN A 123 -11.20 0.37 19.88
CA GLN A 123 -11.64 -0.69 20.80
C GLN A 123 -13.16 -0.74 21.02
N TRP A 124 -13.90 0.26 20.51
CA TRP A 124 -15.35 0.40 20.67
C TRP A 124 -16.12 0.00 19.41
N GLY A 125 -15.47 -0.67 18.45
CA GLY A 125 -16.11 -1.21 17.25
C GLY A 125 -16.22 -0.24 16.06
N SER A 126 -16.19 1.07 16.28
CA SER A 126 -16.13 2.10 15.21
C SER A 126 -14.68 2.46 14.85
N TRP A 127 -14.45 3.51 14.06
CA TRP A 127 -13.17 3.80 13.41
C TRP A 127 -12.71 5.23 13.61
N TYR A 128 -11.39 5.39 13.76
CA TYR A 128 -10.68 6.66 13.72
C TYR A 128 -10.09 6.89 12.32
N LEU A 129 -10.02 8.15 11.90
CA LEU A 129 -9.17 8.56 10.79
C LEU A 129 -8.02 9.43 11.31
N PHE A 130 -6.79 9.06 10.96
CA PHE A 130 -5.60 9.89 11.13
C PHE A 130 -5.22 10.48 9.79
N LYS A 131 -5.27 11.81 9.70
CA LYS A 131 -5.04 12.58 8.47
C LYS A 131 -3.60 12.49 8.00
N SER A 132 -3.27 13.12 6.88
CA SER A 132 -1.90 13.18 6.33
C SER A 132 -0.89 13.79 7.32
N SER A 133 -1.31 14.73 8.17
CA SER A 133 -0.49 15.28 9.26
C SER A 133 -0.26 14.30 10.43
N GLY A 134 -1.00 13.20 10.46
CA GLY A 134 -1.06 12.24 11.56
C GLY A 134 -2.05 12.62 12.67
N LYS A 135 -2.63 13.82 12.63
CA LYS A 135 -3.67 14.23 13.59
C LYS A 135 -4.95 13.44 13.34
N ILE A 136 -5.62 13.06 14.42
CA ILE A 136 -6.97 12.49 14.36
C ILE A 136 -7.96 13.46 13.68
N ALA A 137 -8.92 12.92 12.93
CA ALA A 137 -10.02 13.67 12.36
C ALA A 137 -11.09 13.95 13.42
N SER A 138 -11.73 15.11 13.33
CA SER A 138 -12.79 15.59 14.21
C SER A 138 -13.68 16.52 13.39
N GLY A 139 -14.99 16.40 13.53
CA GLY A 139 -15.96 17.08 12.66
C GLY A 139 -15.91 16.56 11.23
N TRP A 140 -16.20 17.44 10.27
CA TRP A 140 -16.21 17.10 8.85
C TRP A 140 -14.79 16.98 8.29
N PHE A 141 -14.56 15.88 7.56
CA PHE A 141 -13.38 15.64 6.74
C PHE A 141 -13.82 15.32 5.32
N THR A 142 -13.30 16.06 4.34
CA THR A 142 -13.59 15.86 2.93
C THR A 142 -12.32 15.44 2.19
N TYR A 143 -12.46 14.43 1.33
CA TYR A 143 -11.42 14.03 0.39
C TYR A 143 -12.04 13.81 -0.98
N GLY A 144 -11.66 14.67 -1.94
CA GLY A 144 -12.23 14.68 -3.28
C GLY A 144 -13.76 14.75 -3.23
N VAL A 145 -14.43 13.71 -3.73
CA VAL A 145 -15.90 13.63 -3.80
C VAL A 145 -16.55 13.02 -2.54
N SER A 146 -15.79 12.58 -1.55
CA SER A 146 -16.31 11.96 -0.32
C SER A 146 -16.19 12.89 0.89
N SER A 147 -17.19 12.87 1.76
CA SER A 147 -17.21 13.57 3.04
C SER A 147 -17.57 12.62 4.18
N TYR A 148 -16.90 12.81 5.32
CA TYR A 148 -17.00 11.95 6.48
C TYR A 148 -17.13 12.81 7.73
N TYR A 149 -18.04 12.45 8.63
CA TYR A 149 -18.21 13.15 9.91
C TYR A 149 -17.70 12.28 11.06
N PHE A 150 -16.76 12.84 11.82
CA PHE A 150 -16.20 12.23 13.02
C PHE A 150 -16.70 12.99 14.25
N ASN A 151 -17.23 12.28 15.23
CA ASN A 151 -17.72 12.88 16.48
C ASN A 151 -16.63 13.74 17.15
N PRO A 152 -16.86 15.02 17.48
CA PRO A 152 -15.82 15.87 18.07
C PRO A 152 -15.29 15.42 19.44
N TYR A 153 -16.06 14.63 20.18
CA TYR A 153 -15.72 14.15 21.52
C TYR A 153 -15.07 12.77 21.48
N THR A 154 -15.66 11.84 20.72
CA THR A 154 -15.17 10.45 20.64
C THR A 154 -14.19 10.22 19.50
N TYR A 155 -14.15 11.11 18.50
CA TYR A 155 -13.38 11.03 17.25
C TYR A 155 -13.73 9.86 16.34
N LEU A 156 -14.81 9.14 16.65
CA LEU A 156 -15.27 8.00 15.88
C LEU A 156 -16.07 8.45 14.66
N LEU A 157 -15.95 7.71 13.56
CA LEU A 157 -16.79 7.90 12.38
C LEU A 157 -18.27 7.68 12.73
N GLU A 158 -19.12 8.64 12.38
CA GLU A 158 -20.58 8.57 12.57
C GLU A 158 -21.34 8.61 11.25
N LYS A 159 -20.82 9.32 10.24
CA LYS A 159 -21.52 9.49 8.96
C LYS A 159 -20.55 9.46 7.79
N THR A 160 -20.96 8.79 6.71
CA THR A 160 -20.30 8.81 5.41
C THR A 160 -21.25 9.37 4.36
N VAL A 161 -20.76 10.30 3.56
CA VAL A 161 -21.49 10.90 2.43
C VAL A 161 -20.61 10.76 1.19
N SER A 162 -21.04 9.94 0.23
CA SER A 162 -20.45 9.91 -1.12
C SER A 162 -21.32 10.76 -2.05
N SER A 163 -20.70 11.64 -2.84
CA SER A 163 -21.42 12.66 -3.62
C SER A 163 -21.78 12.26 -5.06
N LYS A 164 -21.41 11.07 -5.55
CA LYS A 164 -21.77 10.70 -6.93
C LYS A 164 -22.13 9.23 -7.08
N MET A 165 -23.39 8.99 -7.42
CA MET A 165 -23.99 7.70 -7.73
C MET A 165 -24.10 7.60 -9.26
N SER A 166 -23.50 6.57 -9.87
CA SER A 166 -23.77 6.20 -11.26
C SER A 166 -24.26 4.76 -11.23
N GLY A 167 -25.57 4.57 -11.42
CA GLY A 167 -26.21 3.28 -11.15
C GLY A 167 -26.06 2.85 -9.68
N GLN A 168 -25.64 1.61 -9.45
CA GLN A 168 -25.52 0.97 -8.13
C GLN A 168 -24.08 1.00 -7.55
N VAL A 169 -23.18 1.89 -7.99
CA VAL A 169 -21.82 1.97 -7.42
C VAL A 169 -21.51 3.42 -7.09
N TYR A 170 -21.13 3.69 -5.84
CA TYR A 170 -20.71 5.03 -5.45
C TYR A 170 -19.30 5.31 -5.95
N GLY A 171 -19.14 6.46 -6.60
CA GLY A 171 -17.82 6.95 -6.97
C GLY A 171 -17.08 7.53 -5.76
N TRP A 172 -15.75 7.44 -5.82
CA TRP A 172 -14.84 7.91 -4.78
C TRP A 172 -13.49 8.30 -5.39
N THR A 173 -12.71 9.12 -4.68
CA THR A 173 -11.47 9.68 -5.25
C THR A 173 -10.27 8.79 -4.91
N ILE A 174 -9.49 8.41 -5.93
CA ILE A 174 -8.25 7.65 -5.74
C ILE A 174 -7.34 8.41 -4.78
N GLY A 175 -6.82 7.72 -3.77
CA GLY A 175 -5.99 8.29 -2.70
C GLY A 175 -6.75 8.67 -1.43
N ASP A 176 -8.08 8.53 -1.41
CA ASP A 176 -8.87 8.70 -0.20
C ASP A 176 -8.42 7.68 0.86
N PRO A 177 -7.95 8.13 2.05
CA PRO A 177 -7.44 7.24 3.10
C PRO A 177 -8.49 6.29 3.68
N MET A 178 -9.77 6.52 3.39
CA MET A 178 -10.88 5.66 3.82
C MET A 178 -11.27 4.60 2.79
N ARG A 179 -10.65 4.62 1.60
CA ARG A 179 -10.96 3.72 0.48
C ARG A 179 -9.83 2.70 0.25
N PRO A 180 -10.09 1.59 -0.48
CA PRO A 180 -9.05 0.63 -0.82
C PRO A 180 -7.86 1.30 -1.49
N LYS A 181 -6.66 0.85 -1.11
CA LYS A 181 -5.44 1.34 -1.74
C LYS A 181 -5.33 0.76 -3.14
N ILE A 182 -5.48 1.62 -4.15
CA ILE A 182 -5.47 1.21 -5.55
C ILE A 182 -4.04 0.91 -6.00
N THR A 183 -3.89 -0.25 -6.63
CA THR A 183 -2.61 -0.74 -7.15
C THR A 183 -2.53 -0.65 -8.66
N ALA A 184 -3.65 -0.88 -9.35
CA ALA A 184 -3.71 -0.74 -10.80
C ALA A 184 -4.98 0.00 -11.22
N VAL A 185 -4.88 0.64 -12.38
CA VAL A 185 -6.04 1.17 -13.09
C VAL A 185 -6.07 0.59 -14.48
N ASP A 186 -7.25 0.39 -15.03
CA ASP A 186 -7.44 -0.05 -16.40
C ASP A 186 -8.15 1.02 -17.24
N ILE A 187 -7.69 1.18 -18.47
CA ILE A 187 -8.10 2.27 -19.36
C ILE A 187 -8.23 1.78 -20.80
N SER A 188 -9.08 2.49 -21.55
CA SER A 188 -9.31 2.24 -22.98
C SER A 188 -9.42 3.56 -23.73
N SER A 189 -9.96 3.53 -24.95
CA SER A 189 -10.31 4.73 -25.72
C SER A 189 -11.26 5.67 -24.96
N TYR A 190 -12.06 5.15 -24.02
CA TYR A 190 -12.95 5.95 -23.16
C TYR A 190 -12.18 6.94 -22.26
N GLN A 191 -10.93 6.65 -21.92
CA GLN A 191 -10.04 7.53 -21.15
C GLN A 191 -8.97 8.21 -22.03
N SER A 192 -9.27 8.44 -23.31
CA SER A 192 -8.38 9.13 -24.26
C SER A 192 -7.93 10.53 -23.79
N GLY A 193 -8.75 11.20 -22.98
CA GLY A 193 -8.45 12.52 -22.41
C GLY A 193 -7.38 12.57 -21.32
N LEU A 194 -6.86 11.43 -20.83
CA LEU A 194 -5.83 11.42 -19.78
C LEU A 194 -4.50 12.04 -20.26
N THR A 195 -4.07 13.11 -19.59
CA THR A 195 -2.80 13.81 -19.86
C THR A 195 -1.62 13.17 -19.13
N GLN A 196 -0.37 13.51 -19.48
CA GLN A 196 0.82 13.04 -18.75
C GLN A 196 0.77 13.37 -17.25
N ALA A 197 0.24 14.55 -16.89
CA ALA A 197 0.08 14.94 -15.49
C ALA A 197 -0.83 13.97 -14.74
N ASN A 198 -1.87 13.42 -15.38
CA ASN A 198 -2.74 12.43 -14.75
C ASN A 198 -2.01 11.12 -14.44
N TYR A 199 -1.12 10.65 -15.32
CA TYR A 199 -0.28 9.47 -15.04
C TYR A 199 0.71 9.72 -13.89
N ASN A 200 1.29 10.92 -13.84
CA ASN A 200 2.15 11.31 -12.71
C ASN A 200 1.35 11.34 -11.39
N THR A 201 0.11 11.83 -11.43
CA THR A 201 -0.81 11.80 -10.28
C THR A 201 -1.09 10.36 -9.84
N LEU A 202 -1.42 9.44 -10.76
CA LEU A 202 -1.60 8.00 -10.44
C LEU A 202 -0.38 7.44 -9.71
N LYS A 203 0.83 7.68 -10.24
CA LYS A 203 2.08 7.25 -9.62
C LYS A 203 2.25 7.81 -8.20
N SER A 204 1.98 9.11 -8.02
CA SER A 204 2.09 9.79 -6.71
C SER A 204 1.12 9.25 -5.66
N LEU A 205 -0.07 8.78 -6.10
CA LEU A 205 -1.09 8.17 -5.24
C LEU A 205 -0.79 6.70 -4.93
N GLY A 206 0.31 6.16 -5.45
CA GLY A 206 0.79 4.81 -5.15
C GLY A 206 0.35 3.74 -6.15
N VAL A 207 -0.37 4.10 -7.21
CA VAL A 207 -0.67 3.19 -8.33
C VAL A 207 0.64 2.71 -8.94
N LYS A 208 0.68 1.43 -9.26
CA LYS A 208 1.86 0.74 -9.82
C LYS A 208 1.72 0.50 -11.30
N THR A 209 0.51 0.19 -11.77
CA THR A 209 0.29 -0.32 -13.12
C THR A 209 -0.89 0.35 -13.80
N VAL A 210 -0.73 0.59 -15.10
CA VAL A 210 -1.83 0.93 -16.01
C VAL A 210 -2.04 -0.23 -16.96
N ILE A 211 -3.25 -0.79 -16.96
CA ILE A 211 -3.69 -1.84 -17.87
C ILE A 211 -4.38 -1.17 -19.06
N VAL A 212 -3.84 -1.32 -20.27
CA VAL A 212 -4.31 -0.59 -21.46
C VAL A 212 -5.04 -1.53 -22.40
N LYS A 213 -6.28 -1.19 -22.81
CA LYS A 213 -6.97 -1.91 -23.88
C LYS A 213 -6.12 -1.85 -25.13
N LEU A 214 -5.73 -3.01 -25.65
CA LEU A 214 -4.96 -3.08 -26.89
C LEU A 214 -5.87 -3.43 -28.06
N THR A 215 -6.65 -4.50 -27.93
CA THR A 215 -7.51 -5.02 -28.99
C THR A 215 -8.88 -5.46 -28.45
N GLU A 216 -9.82 -5.63 -29.37
CA GLU A 216 -11.11 -6.26 -29.14
C GLU A 216 -11.46 -7.11 -30.36
N GLY A 217 -11.73 -8.39 -30.13
CA GLY A 217 -11.96 -9.31 -31.23
C GLY A 217 -10.77 -9.33 -32.20
N SER A 218 -11.09 -9.67 -33.45
CA SER A 218 -10.10 -9.71 -34.54
C SER A 218 -10.14 -8.46 -35.44
N SER A 219 -10.77 -7.37 -34.99
CA SER A 219 -11.06 -6.22 -35.87
C SER A 219 -10.76 -4.85 -35.25
N TYR A 220 -10.86 -4.69 -33.93
CA TYR A 220 -10.69 -3.39 -33.28
C TYR A 220 -9.35 -3.28 -32.55
N ASN A 221 -8.62 -2.19 -32.81
CA ASN A 221 -7.49 -1.75 -31.99
C ASN A 221 -7.84 -0.42 -31.32
N ASN A 222 -7.50 -0.28 -30.04
CA ASN A 222 -7.61 1.00 -29.35
C ASN A 222 -6.66 2.03 -29.99
N PRO A 223 -7.16 3.08 -30.66
CA PRO A 223 -6.32 4.03 -31.38
C PRO A 223 -5.44 4.89 -30.46
N TYR A 224 -5.75 4.91 -29.15
CA TYR A 224 -4.99 5.66 -28.14
C TYR A 224 -3.95 4.82 -27.41
N ALA A 225 -3.90 3.50 -27.64
CA ALA A 225 -3.06 2.57 -26.86
C ALA A 225 -1.58 2.98 -26.84
N ALA A 226 -1.00 3.32 -28.00
CA ALA A 226 0.42 3.72 -28.08
C ALA A 226 0.73 4.95 -27.19
N THR A 227 -0.14 5.96 -27.22
CA THR A 227 0.02 7.17 -26.40
C THR A 227 -0.19 6.87 -24.91
N GLN A 228 -1.18 6.06 -24.58
CA GLN A 228 -1.48 5.65 -23.20
C GLN A 228 -0.30 4.87 -22.58
N ILE A 229 0.24 3.90 -23.32
CA ILE A 229 1.42 3.11 -22.93
C ILE A 229 2.62 4.03 -22.70
N LYS A 230 2.93 4.92 -23.65
CA LYS A 230 4.07 5.84 -23.54
C LYS A 230 3.94 6.76 -22.32
N ARG A 231 2.74 7.27 -22.03
CA ARG A 231 2.50 8.16 -20.88
C ARG A 231 2.65 7.42 -19.55
N ALA A 232 2.14 6.19 -19.46
CA ALA A 232 2.31 5.35 -18.28
C ALA A 232 3.80 5.05 -18.01
N GLN A 233 4.53 4.60 -19.03
CA GLN A 233 5.97 4.35 -18.94
C GLN A 233 6.76 5.61 -18.53
N SER A 234 6.42 6.77 -19.12
CA SER A 234 7.08 8.05 -18.79
C SER A 234 6.82 8.50 -17.34
N ALA A 235 5.70 8.10 -16.74
CA ALA A 235 5.42 8.33 -15.31
C ALA A 235 6.10 7.29 -14.39
N GLY A 236 6.83 6.32 -14.96
CA GLY A 236 7.43 5.20 -14.24
C GLY A 236 6.39 4.19 -13.74
N LEU A 237 5.22 4.10 -14.39
CA LEU A 237 4.22 3.06 -14.12
C LEU A 237 4.51 1.82 -14.97
N ASN A 238 4.22 0.65 -14.42
CA ASN A 238 4.21 -0.59 -15.18
C ASN A 238 3.04 -0.56 -16.18
N VAL A 239 3.17 -1.34 -17.25
CA VAL A 239 2.14 -1.47 -18.28
C VAL A 239 1.79 -2.93 -18.46
N ALA A 240 0.49 -3.21 -18.40
CA ALA A 240 -0.10 -4.43 -18.93
C ALA A 240 -1.05 -4.07 -20.07
N VAL A 241 -1.42 -5.07 -20.87
CA VAL A 241 -2.40 -4.88 -21.94
C VAL A 241 -3.49 -5.92 -21.87
N TYR A 242 -4.70 -5.54 -22.27
CA TYR A 242 -5.81 -6.48 -22.37
C TYR A 242 -6.42 -6.52 -23.76
N ASP A 243 -6.99 -7.68 -24.07
CA ASP A 243 -7.80 -7.96 -25.25
C ASP A 243 -9.22 -8.28 -24.80
N TYR A 244 -10.20 -7.50 -25.25
CA TYR A 244 -11.62 -7.77 -24.98
C TYR A 244 -12.08 -8.90 -25.89
N ALA A 245 -12.21 -10.10 -25.31
CA ALA A 245 -12.30 -11.33 -26.07
C ALA A 245 -13.68 -11.49 -26.74
N LYS A 246 -13.70 -11.94 -28.01
CA LYS A 246 -14.95 -12.20 -28.77
C LYS A 246 -15.04 -13.62 -29.35
N PHE A 247 -14.06 -14.49 -29.09
CA PHE A 247 -14.00 -15.83 -29.66
C PHE A 247 -14.89 -16.87 -28.94
N SER A 248 -15.53 -17.75 -29.72
CA SER A 248 -16.30 -18.91 -29.21
C SER A 248 -15.78 -20.26 -29.73
N THR A 249 -14.74 -20.25 -30.57
CA THR A 249 -14.07 -21.43 -31.13
C THR A 249 -12.56 -21.29 -31.08
N THR A 250 -11.84 -22.40 -31.19
CA THR A 250 -10.35 -22.41 -31.21
C THR A 250 -9.79 -21.69 -32.44
N THR A 251 -10.43 -21.81 -33.60
CA THR A 251 -10.04 -21.08 -34.81
C THR A 251 -10.17 -19.57 -34.62
N ALA A 252 -11.30 -19.10 -34.07
CA ALA A 252 -11.50 -17.69 -33.78
C ALA A 252 -10.49 -17.18 -32.75
N ALA A 253 -10.25 -17.94 -31.68
CA ALA A 253 -9.27 -17.61 -30.65
C ALA A 253 -7.84 -17.47 -31.20
N ALA A 254 -7.45 -18.34 -32.14
CA ALA A 254 -6.16 -18.23 -32.81
C ALA A 254 -6.07 -16.99 -33.71
N SER A 255 -7.13 -16.65 -34.43
CA SER A 255 -7.18 -15.44 -35.28
C SER A 255 -7.13 -14.17 -34.45
N GLU A 256 -7.84 -14.13 -33.32
CA GLU A 256 -7.87 -13.02 -32.38
C GLU A 256 -6.51 -12.81 -31.71
N ALA A 257 -5.86 -13.88 -31.24
CA ALA A 257 -4.49 -13.81 -30.73
C ALA A 257 -3.51 -13.26 -31.79
N LYS A 258 -3.61 -13.68 -33.06
CA LYS A 258 -2.79 -13.15 -34.16
C LYS A 258 -3.02 -11.65 -34.39
N TYR A 259 -4.26 -11.21 -34.27
CA TYR A 259 -4.61 -9.79 -34.35
C TYR A 259 -3.95 -8.99 -33.21
N MET A 260 -4.07 -9.45 -31.96
CA MET A 260 -3.38 -8.84 -30.83
C MET A 260 -1.85 -8.82 -31.01
N ILE A 261 -1.25 -9.92 -31.47
CA ILE A 261 0.20 -10.03 -31.76
C ILE A 261 0.66 -8.96 -32.75
N THR A 262 -0.18 -8.62 -33.74
CA THR A 262 0.13 -7.58 -34.73
C THR A 262 0.36 -6.24 -34.04
N TYR A 263 -0.49 -5.86 -33.09
CA TYR A 263 -0.37 -4.59 -32.37
C TYR A 263 0.66 -4.62 -31.25
N LEU A 264 0.86 -5.77 -30.58
CA LEU A 264 1.99 -5.96 -29.66
C LEU A 264 3.32 -5.68 -30.37
N LYS A 265 3.50 -6.21 -31.59
CA LYS A 265 4.69 -5.96 -32.43
C LYS A 265 4.75 -4.52 -32.93
N LYS A 266 3.64 -3.99 -33.46
CA LYS A 266 3.55 -2.62 -34.01
C LYS A 266 3.96 -1.56 -32.99
N TYR A 267 3.59 -1.74 -31.72
CA TYR A 267 3.91 -0.80 -30.65
C TYR A 267 5.19 -1.14 -29.88
N GLY A 268 5.95 -2.14 -30.32
CA GLY A 268 7.22 -2.52 -29.69
C GLY A 268 7.07 -2.98 -28.23
N ILE A 269 5.94 -3.60 -27.90
CA ILE A 269 5.65 -4.02 -26.52
C ILE A 269 6.53 -5.24 -26.17
N SER A 270 7.17 -5.19 -25.00
CA SER A 270 8.06 -6.25 -24.51
C SER A 270 7.40 -7.63 -24.47
N LYS A 271 8.19 -8.68 -24.69
CA LYS A 271 7.75 -10.09 -24.54
C LYS A 271 7.38 -10.45 -23.10
N SER A 272 7.94 -9.74 -22.12
CA SER A 272 7.61 -9.92 -20.70
C SER A 272 6.28 -9.30 -20.29
N VAL A 273 5.62 -8.53 -21.17
CA VAL A 273 4.37 -7.84 -20.85
C VAL A 273 3.32 -8.83 -20.35
N THR A 274 2.60 -8.44 -19.31
CA THR A 274 1.38 -9.15 -18.90
C THR A 274 0.31 -8.92 -19.96
N VAL A 275 -0.17 -10.01 -20.56
CA VAL A 275 -1.30 -10.04 -21.49
C VAL A 275 -2.52 -10.58 -20.77
N ILE A 276 -3.58 -9.78 -20.73
CA ILE A 276 -4.84 -10.10 -20.07
C ILE A 276 -5.89 -10.45 -21.14
N ALA A 277 -6.49 -11.63 -21.06
CA ALA A 277 -7.69 -11.94 -21.83
C ALA A 277 -8.90 -11.56 -20.99
N ASP A 278 -9.67 -10.61 -21.49
CA ASP A 278 -10.89 -10.12 -20.86
C ASP A 278 -12.08 -10.97 -21.34
N MET A 279 -12.44 -11.94 -20.50
CA MET A 279 -13.47 -12.95 -20.75
C MET A 279 -14.78 -12.52 -20.08
N GLU A 280 -15.48 -11.56 -20.68
CA GLU A 280 -16.71 -11.01 -20.11
C GLU A 280 -17.89 -10.95 -21.09
N ASP A 281 -17.61 -10.97 -22.39
CA ASP A 281 -18.62 -10.81 -23.43
C ASP A 281 -19.43 -12.08 -23.66
N THR A 282 -20.73 -11.93 -23.95
CA THR A 282 -21.62 -13.07 -24.22
C THR A 282 -21.23 -13.85 -25.47
N SER A 283 -20.51 -13.25 -26.43
CA SER A 283 -19.96 -13.99 -27.58
C SER A 283 -18.92 -15.04 -27.19
N THR A 284 -18.28 -14.91 -26.03
CA THR A 284 -17.34 -15.92 -25.52
C THR A 284 -18.02 -17.10 -24.82
N TYR A 285 -19.35 -17.06 -24.68
CA TYR A 285 -20.12 -18.11 -24.02
C TYR A 285 -20.08 -19.41 -24.82
N SER A 286 -19.28 -20.35 -24.33
CA SER A 286 -19.08 -21.65 -24.95
C SER A 286 -18.76 -22.68 -23.88
N SER A 287 -19.37 -23.88 -23.96
CA SER A 287 -18.94 -25.02 -23.13
C SER A 287 -17.47 -25.40 -23.35
N ASN A 288 -16.88 -24.93 -24.46
CA ASN A 288 -15.47 -25.12 -24.81
C ASN A 288 -14.57 -23.92 -24.43
N ALA A 289 -15.04 -22.98 -23.60
CA ALA A 289 -14.34 -21.72 -23.29
C ALA A 289 -12.88 -21.92 -22.85
N ALA A 290 -12.60 -22.92 -22.00
CA ALA A 290 -11.24 -23.22 -21.55
C ALA A 290 -10.31 -23.60 -22.72
N ASN A 291 -10.77 -24.45 -23.64
CA ASN A 291 -9.98 -24.88 -24.80
C ASN A 291 -9.79 -23.74 -25.81
N ASN A 292 -10.82 -22.91 -26.02
CA ASN A 292 -10.71 -21.73 -26.86
C ASN A 292 -9.65 -20.76 -26.30
N LEU A 293 -9.72 -20.49 -24.99
CA LEU A 293 -8.77 -19.62 -24.31
C LEU A 293 -7.34 -20.21 -24.28
N ASN A 294 -7.18 -21.51 -24.06
CA ASN A 294 -5.88 -22.19 -24.21
C ASN A 294 -5.32 -22.08 -25.65
N LYS A 295 -6.20 -22.02 -26.67
CA LYS A 295 -5.76 -21.77 -28.04
C LYS A 295 -5.28 -20.33 -28.25
N PHE A 296 -5.95 -19.35 -27.63
CA PHE A 296 -5.49 -17.97 -27.59
C PHE A 296 -4.09 -17.88 -26.93
N TRP A 297 -3.94 -18.50 -25.75
CA TRP A 297 -2.67 -18.58 -25.00
C TRP A 297 -1.54 -19.22 -25.78
N SER A 298 -1.74 -20.41 -26.33
CA SER A 298 -0.70 -21.10 -27.11
C SER A 298 -0.26 -20.30 -28.35
N THR A 299 -1.18 -19.56 -28.97
CA THR A 299 -0.87 -18.69 -30.12
C THR A 299 0.00 -17.48 -29.70
N LEU A 300 -0.28 -16.86 -28.56
CA LEU A 300 0.55 -15.80 -27.97
C LEU A 300 1.93 -16.32 -27.55
N SER A 301 1.98 -17.46 -26.85
CA SER A 301 3.21 -18.09 -26.39
C SER A 301 4.13 -18.47 -27.55
N ALA A 302 3.58 -18.96 -28.67
CA ALA A 302 4.36 -19.24 -29.89
C ALA A 302 5.01 -17.98 -30.49
N SER A 303 4.51 -16.78 -30.15
CA SER A 303 5.11 -15.49 -30.51
C SER A 303 5.94 -14.87 -29.38
N GLY A 304 6.21 -15.62 -28.30
CA GLY A 304 7.05 -15.22 -27.17
C GLY A 304 6.35 -14.44 -26.06
N TYR A 305 5.03 -14.22 -26.13
CA TYR A 305 4.26 -13.57 -25.06
C TYR A 305 3.68 -14.63 -24.13
N THR A 306 4.33 -14.90 -23.00
CA THR A 306 4.03 -16.06 -22.12
C THR A 306 3.43 -15.68 -20.77
N ASN A 307 3.33 -14.39 -20.45
CA ASN A 307 2.77 -13.93 -19.18
C ASN A 307 1.27 -13.67 -19.32
N HIS A 308 0.47 -14.72 -19.10
CA HIS A 308 -0.98 -14.71 -19.32
C HIS A 308 -1.76 -14.50 -18.02
N VAL A 309 -2.80 -13.69 -18.11
CA VAL A 309 -3.75 -13.39 -17.02
C VAL A 309 -5.16 -13.44 -17.58
N VAL A 310 -6.10 -13.93 -16.78
CA VAL A 310 -7.53 -13.88 -17.12
C VAL A 310 -8.17 -12.74 -16.35
N TYR A 311 -8.93 -11.90 -17.06
CA TYR A 311 -9.95 -11.07 -16.44
C TYR A 311 -11.34 -11.67 -16.69
N THR A 312 -12.20 -11.60 -15.68
CA THR A 312 -13.62 -12.01 -15.73
C THR A 312 -14.34 -11.40 -14.53
N TYR A 313 -15.67 -11.46 -14.49
CA TYR A 313 -16.47 -11.08 -13.32
C TYR A 313 -17.10 -12.28 -12.62
N VAL A 314 -17.55 -12.10 -11.38
CA VAL A 314 -18.06 -13.19 -10.52
C VAL A 314 -19.24 -13.97 -11.09
N SER A 315 -20.07 -13.35 -11.94
CA SER A 315 -21.27 -13.97 -12.52
C SER A 315 -21.08 -14.44 -13.97
N TYR A 316 -19.87 -14.38 -14.52
CA TYR A 316 -19.61 -14.84 -15.89
C TYR A 316 -19.88 -16.35 -16.00
N LYS A 317 -20.68 -16.76 -17.00
CA LYS A 317 -21.24 -18.12 -17.10
C LYS A 317 -20.18 -19.24 -17.09
N TYR A 318 -19.02 -18.99 -17.67
CA TYR A 318 -17.93 -19.97 -17.80
C TYR A 318 -16.70 -19.58 -16.96
N ARG A 319 -16.90 -18.80 -15.88
CA ARG A 319 -15.84 -18.26 -15.01
C ARG A 319 -14.86 -19.33 -14.57
N ASP A 320 -15.34 -20.42 -13.98
CA ASP A 320 -14.45 -21.45 -13.45
C ASP A 320 -13.63 -22.11 -14.56
N ALA A 321 -14.21 -22.30 -15.76
CA ALA A 321 -13.50 -22.85 -16.91
C ALA A 321 -12.36 -21.95 -17.40
N VAL A 322 -12.58 -20.63 -17.51
CA VAL A 322 -11.53 -19.70 -17.95
C VAL A 322 -10.47 -19.50 -16.86
N VAL A 323 -10.87 -19.43 -15.58
CA VAL A 323 -9.96 -19.33 -14.44
C VAL A 323 -9.02 -20.53 -14.36
N LEU A 324 -9.50 -21.75 -14.64
CA LEU A 324 -8.67 -22.96 -14.64
C LEU A 324 -7.50 -22.92 -15.64
N THR A 325 -7.56 -22.08 -16.68
CA THR A 325 -6.47 -21.99 -17.68
C THR A 325 -5.20 -21.34 -17.12
N VAL A 326 -5.32 -20.51 -16.08
CA VAL A 326 -4.18 -19.77 -15.48
C VAL A 326 -4.09 -19.93 -13.95
N GLY A 327 -5.16 -20.40 -13.31
CA GLY A 327 -5.32 -20.48 -11.87
C GLY A 327 -5.74 -19.15 -11.23
N LYS A 328 -6.40 -19.21 -10.07
CA LYS A 328 -6.92 -18.02 -9.36
C LYS A 328 -5.85 -16.95 -9.10
N SER A 329 -4.63 -17.36 -8.78
CA SER A 329 -3.50 -16.46 -8.51
C SER A 329 -3.09 -15.62 -9.72
N LYS A 330 -3.48 -16.02 -10.94
CA LYS A 330 -3.29 -15.28 -12.19
C LYS A 330 -4.62 -14.82 -12.81
N THR A 331 -5.64 -14.67 -11.99
CA THR A 331 -6.92 -14.11 -12.41
C THR A 331 -7.15 -12.79 -11.70
N TRP A 332 -7.59 -11.80 -12.49
CA TRP A 332 -8.08 -10.51 -12.06
C TRP A 332 -9.61 -10.52 -12.13
N ILE A 333 -10.28 -10.54 -10.98
CA ILE A 333 -11.74 -10.73 -10.89
C ILE A 333 -12.44 -9.39 -10.65
N ALA A 334 -13.58 -9.16 -11.32
CA ALA A 334 -14.42 -7.99 -11.06
C ALA A 334 -15.62 -8.32 -10.17
N GLN A 335 -15.80 -7.50 -9.12
CA GLN A 335 -17.02 -7.45 -8.31
C GLN A 335 -17.09 -6.10 -7.58
N TYR A 336 -18.17 -5.34 -7.77
CA TYR A 336 -18.23 -3.96 -7.28
C TYR A 336 -19.10 -3.82 -6.02
N PRO A 337 -18.50 -3.61 -4.83
CA PRO A 337 -19.24 -3.22 -3.64
C PRO A 337 -19.77 -1.80 -3.81
N TYR A 338 -20.91 -1.53 -3.17
CA TYR A 338 -21.58 -0.24 -3.25
C TYR A 338 -20.72 0.93 -2.74
N SER A 339 -20.02 0.73 -1.61
CA SER A 339 -19.15 1.73 -0.96
C SER A 339 -18.00 1.04 -0.24
N PRO A 340 -16.92 0.63 -0.93
CA PRO A 340 -15.81 -0.05 -0.29
C PRO A 340 -15.06 0.90 0.64
N PHE A 341 -14.72 0.41 1.83
CA PHE A 341 -13.75 1.06 2.72
C PHE A 341 -12.38 0.39 2.56
N VAL A 342 -11.32 1.00 3.11
CA VAL A 342 -9.93 0.50 3.02
C VAL A 342 -9.74 -0.95 3.51
N ASN A 343 -10.67 -1.43 4.35
CA ASN A 343 -10.68 -2.78 4.91
C ASN A 343 -11.65 -3.74 4.19
N THR A 344 -12.23 -3.33 3.07
CA THR A 344 -13.04 -4.20 2.22
C THR A 344 -12.11 -5.07 1.38
N PHE A 345 -12.19 -6.39 1.58
CA PHE A 345 -11.40 -7.39 0.87
C PHE A 345 -12.32 -8.48 0.34
N TRP A 346 -12.85 -8.31 -0.87
CA TRP A 346 -13.62 -9.36 -1.55
C TRP A 346 -12.71 -10.14 -2.47
N ASP A 347 -13.06 -11.41 -2.70
CA ASP A 347 -12.38 -12.26 -3.68
C ASP A 347 -10.86 -12.40 -3.47
N SER A 348 -10.38 -12.32 -2.22
CA SER A 348 -8.94 -12.34 -1.88
C SER A 348 -8.22 -13.66 -2.20
N SER A 349 -8.93 -14.69 -2.65
CA SER A 349 -8.33 -15.91 -3.21
C SER A 349 -7.80 -15.75 -4.63
N TYR A 350 -8.16 -14.68 -5.32
CA TYR A 350 -7.69 -14.34 -6.66
C TYR A 350 -6.43 -13.46 -6.61
N GLY A 351 -5.74 -13.31 -7.74
CA GLY A 351 -4.51 -12.52 -7.79
C GLY A 351 -4.75 -11.02 -7.66
N ALA A 352 -5.82 -10.52 -8.27
CA ALA A 352 -6.25 -9.13 -8.15
C ALA A 352 -7.76 -9.00 -8.23
N TRP A 353 -8.29 -7.86 -7.78
CA TRP A 353 -9.70 -7.55 -7.74
C TRP A 353 -9.99 -6.16 -8.29
N GLN A 354 -10.80 -6.07 -9.34
CA GLN A 354 -11.37 -4.81 -9.80
C GLN A 354 -12.52 -4.43 -8.88
N VAL A 355 -12.28 -3.41 -8.05
CA VAL A 355 -13.16 -3.04 -6.94
C VAL A 355 -14.19 -1.99 -7.34
N SER A 356 -13.94 -1.21 -8.40
CA SER A 356 -14.89 -0.19 -8.84
C SER A 356 -14.63 0.24 -10.28
N SER A 357 -15.71 0.53 -11.00
CA SER A 357 -15.67 1.24 -12.28
C SER A 357 -15.97 2.74 -12.18
N GLN A 358 -16.08 3.27 -10.95
CA GLN A 358 -16.62 4.61 -10.69
C GLN A 358 -15.64 5.53 -9.95
N ALA A 359 -14.36 5.18 -9.87
CA ALA A 359 -13.39 6.01 -9.16
C ALA A 359 -13.04 7.28 -9.95
N TYR A 360 -12.67 8.34 -9.22
CA TYR A 360 -12.23 9.62 -9.76
C TYR A 360 -10.75 9.83 -9.50
N LEU A 361 -10.04 10.27 -10.52
CA LEU A 361 -8.66 10.72 -10.40
C LEU A 361 -8.63 12.25 -10.26
N PRO A 362 -7.94 12.82 -9.26
CA PRO A 362 -7.76 14.26 -9.17
C PRO A 362 -7.20 14.85 -10.48
N GLY A 363 -7.86 15.89 -11.00
CA GLY A 363 -7.50 16.52 -12.27
C GLY A 363 -7.97 15.78 -13.53
N TYR A 364 -8.90 14.84 -13.41
CA TYR A 364 -9.56 14.18 -14.53
C TYR A 364 -11.07 14.06 -14.27
N SER A 365 -11.89 14.39 -15.26
CA SER A 365 -13.36 14.45 -15.11
C SER A 365 -14.07 13.12 -15.33
N GLY A 366 -13.43 12.18 -16.05
CA GLY A 366 -13.96 10.87 -16.32
C GLY A 366 -13.76 9.88 -15.17
N ASN A 367 -14.52 8.80 -15.21
CA ASN A 367 -14.34 7.68 -14.31
C ASN A 367 -13.15 6.82 -14.75
N ILE A 368 -12.51 6.18 -13.77
CA ILE A 368 -11.42 5.25 -13.94
C ILE A 368 -11.75 3.97 -13.18
N ASP A 369 -11.50 2.84 -13.85
CA ASP A 369 -11.63 1.52 -13.26
C ASP A 369 -10.40 1.22 -12.42
N VAL A 370 -10.62 0.74 -11.19
CA VAL A 370 -9.59 0.65 -10.17
C VAL A 370 -9.54 -0.72 -9.54
N SER A 371 -8.30 -1.18 -9.30
CA SER A 371 -8.03 -2.54 -8.85
C SER A 371 -7.09 -2.60 -7.64
N VAL A 372 -7.36 -3.57 -6.78
CA VAL A 372 -6.50 -3.98 -5.65
C VAL A 372 -5.74 -5.24 -6.07
N ASP A 373 -4.45 -5.28 -5.76
CA ASP A 373 -3.59 -6.44 -5.99
C ASP A 373 -3.39 -7.22 -4.68
N TYR A 374 -3.53 -8.54 -4.74
CA TYR A 374 -3.44 -9.39 -3.55
C TYR A 374 -2.13 -10.16 -3.45
N ASN A 375 -1.52 -10.51 -4.58
CA ASN A 375 -0.34 -11.38 -4.59
C ASN A 375 0.81 -10.87 -5.47
N GLY A 376 0.74 -9.62 -5.94
CA GLY A 376 1.74 -9.06 -6.83
C GLY A 376 1.45 -9.26 -8.31
N LEU A 377 0.29 -9.85 -8.67
CA LEU A 377 -0.13 -10.10 -10.05
C LEU A 377 -0.07 -8.83 -10.88
N LEU A 378 -0.49 -7.70 -10.29
CA LEU A 378 -0.52 -6.42 -10.97
C LEU A 378 0.66 -5.51 -10.63
N ALA A 379 1.28 -5.65 -9.45
CA ALA A 379 2.36 -4.76 -9.01
C ALA A 379 3.78 -5.19 -9.43
N ASN A 380 4.04 -6.49 -9.61
CA ASN A 380 5.38 -7.04 -9.84
C ASN A 380 5.56 -7.46 -11.31
N MET A 381 5.51 -6.48 -12.22
CA MET A 381 5.63 -6.69 -13.68
C MET A 381 6.98 -6.24 -14.25
#